data_AF-A0A961NEW6-F1
#
_entry.id   AF-A0A961NEW6-F1
#
_cell.length_a   1.000
_cell.length_b   1.000
_cell.length_c   1.000
_cell.angle_alpha   90.00
_cell.angle_beta   90.00
_cell.angle_gamma   90.00
#
_symmetry.space_group_name_H-M   'P 1'
#
loop_
_entity.id
_entity.type
_entity.pdbx_description
1 polymer ?
#
loop_
_entity_poly.entity_id
_entity_poly.type
_entity_poly.pdbx_seq_one_letter_code
_entity_poly.pdbx_strand_id
1 'polypeptide(L)' 'RKPVVTEAGEIAAATVMTATLSVDHRVIDGALGARLLQAITDNLESPLAMLA' A
#
# COMPACT_ATOMS: atom_id res chain seq x y z
N ARG A 1 1.29 15.23 -8.52
CA ARG A 1 1.24 15.07 -7.04
C ARG A 1 -0.20 15.27 -6.61
N LYS A 2 -0.69 14.51 -5.64
CA LYS A 2 -2.06 14.63 -5.09
C LYS A 2 -1.99 15.25 -3.69
N PRO A 3 -2.95 16.10 -3.29
CA PRO A 3 -3.05 16.57 -1.92
C PRO A 3 -3.43 15.41 -1.01
N VAL A 4 -2.70 15.24 0.09
CA VAL A 4 -2.96 14.23 1.14
C VAL A 4 -2.90 14.90 2.51
N VAL A 5 -3.63 14.36 3.48
CA VAL A 5 -3.56 14.79 4.87
C VAL A 5 -2.44 14.00 5.55
N THR A 6 -1.48 14.70 6.15
CA THR A 6 -0.38 14.09 6.90
C THR A 6 -0.86 13.63 8.28
N GLU A 7 -0.06 12.84 8.98
CA GLU A 7 -0.34 12.44 10.37
C GLU A 7 -0.50 13.63 11.33
N ALA A 8 0.16 14.75 11.01
CA ALA A 8 0.04 16.02 11.75
C ALA A 8 -1.26 16.80 11.43
N GLY A 9 -2.09 16.31 10.50
CA GLY A 9 -3.34 16.95 10.09
C GLY A 9 -3.17 18.04 9.02
N GLU A 10 -1.97 18.19 8.43
CA GLU A 10 -1.68 19.21 7.42
C GLU A 10 -1.91 18.68 6.00
N ILE A 11 -2.21 19.57 5.05
CA ILE A 11 -2.33 19.19 3.63
C ILE A 11 -0.95 19.29 2.96
N ALA A 12 -0.43 18.17 2.48
CA ALA A 12 0.84 18.09 1.77
C ALA A 12 0.69 17.47 0.36
N ALA A 13 1.64 17.77 -0.53
CA ALA A 13 1.66 17.20 -1.88
C ALA A 13 2.47 15.90 -1.92
N ALA A 14 1.81 14.76 -2.11
CA ALA A 14 2.44 13.44 -2.20
C ALA A 14 2.41 12.85 -3.62
N THR A 15 3.31 11.89 -3.86
CA THR A 15 3.25 11.00 -5.02
C THR A 15 2.43 9.79 -4.63
N VAL A 16 1.30 9.58 -5.30
CA VAL A 16 0.37 8.49 -5.01
C VAL A 16 0.25 7.61 -6.26
N MET A 17 0.36 6.31 -6.08
CA MET A 17 0.13 5.32 -7.13
C MET A 17 -1.02 4.40 -6.75
N THR A 18 -1.67 3.80 -7.76
CA THR A 18 -2.69 2.78 -7.56
C THR A 18 -2.11 1.43 -7.98
N ALA A 19 -2.29 0.41 -7.14
CA ALA A 19 -1.96 -0.98 -7.45
C ALA A 19 -3.24 -1.81 -7.47
N THR A 20 -3.35 -2.72 -8.46
CA THR A 20 -4.48 -3.64 -8.61
C THR A 20 -3.94 -5.06 -8.61
N LEU A 21 -4.47 -5.92 -7.74
CA LEU A 21 -4.13 -7.33 -7.66
C LEU A 21 -5.33 -8.17 -8.11
N SER A 22 -5.10 -9.06 -9.07
CA SER A 22 -6.03 -10.11 -9.45
C SER A 22 -5.56 -11.44 -8.87
N VAL A 23 -6.45 -12.16 -8.17
CA VAL A 23 -6.16 -13.46 -7.57
C VAL A 23 -7.18 -14.51 -7.99
N ASP A 24 -6.76 -15.78 -7.99
CA ASP A 24 -7.71 -16.89 -8.10
C ASP A 24 -8.45 -17.06 -6.76
N HIS A 25 -9.71 -16.61 -6.73
CA HIS A 25 -10.51 -16.60 -5.50
C HIS A 25 -10.89 -18.01 -5.00
N ARG A 26 -10.66 -19.06 -5.80
CA ARG A 26 -10.88 -20.45 -5.37
C ARG A 26 -9.85 -20.90 -4.33
N VAL A 27 -8.68 -20.27 -4.33
CA VAL A 27 -7.53 -20.62 -3.48
C VAL A 27 -7.18 -19.50 -2.52
N ILE A 28 -7.39 -18.24 -2.92
CA ILE A 28 -7.05 -17.05 -2.14
C ILE A 28 -8.32 -16.32 -1.75
N ASP A 29 -8.53 -16.12 -0.46
CA ASP A 29 -9.60 -15.24 0.03
C ASP A 29 -9.21 -13.76 -0.01
N GLY A 30 -10.21 -12.88 0.07
CA GLY A 30 -10.01 -11.43 0.03
C GLY A 30 -9.17 -10.89 1.19
N ALA A 31 -9.19 -11.53 2.37
CA ALA A 31 -8.42 -11.08 3.51
C ALA A 31 -6.91 -11.37 3.33
N LEU A 32 -6.57 -12.53 2.77
CA LEU A 32 -5.20 -12.88 2.40
C LEU A 32 -4.68 -11.97 1.28
N GLY A 33 -5.50 -11.71 0.26
CA GLY A 33 -5.16 -10.76 -0.81
C GLY A 33 -4.91 -9.34 -0.28
N ALA A 34 -5.76 -8.86 0.64
CA ALA A 34 -5.59 -7.55 1.28
C ALA A 34 -4.32 -7.48 2.12
N ARG A 35 -4.00 -8.52 2.90
CA ARG A 35 -2.74 -8.57 3.67
C ARG A 35 -1.51 -8.51 2.78
N LEU A 36 -1.55 -9.21 1.64
CA LEU A 36 -0.45 -9.16 0.67
C LEU A 36 -0.29 -7.75 0.09
N LEU A 37 -1.39 -7.12 -0.34
CA LEU A 37 -1.36 -5.75 -0.84
C LEU A 37 -0.83 -4.76 0.20
N GLN A 38 -1.23 -4.90 1.47
CA GLN A 38 -0.71 -4.05 2.55
C GLN A 38 0.80 -4.22 2.71
N ALA A 39 1.29 -5.46 2.76
CA ALA A 39 2.72 -5.72 2.86
C ALA A 39 3.50 -5.14 1.67
N ILE A 40 2.95 -5.18 0.45
CA ILE A 40 3.56 -4.54 -0.72
C ILE A 40 3.61 -3.02 -0.53
N THR A 41 2.51 -2.39 -0.11
CA THR A 41 2.44 -0.95 0.16
C THR A 41 3.49 -0.54 1.21
N ASP A 42 3.55 -1.25 2.34
CA ASP A 42 4.46 -0.92 3.45
C ASP A 42 5.93 -0.97 3.00
N ASN A 43 6.30 -1.98 2.20
CA ASN A 43 7.65 -2.11 1.67
C ASN A 43 8.00 -1.03 0.64
N LEU A 44 7.04 -0.58 -0.17
CA LEU A 44 7.25 0.49 -1.14
C LEU A 44 7.30 1.88 -0.48
N GLU A 45 6.53 2.08 0.59
CA GLU A 45 6.53 3.33 1.36
C GLU A 45 7.72 3.42 2.33
N SER A 46 8.24 2.29 2.80
CA SER A 46 9.41 2.18 3.68
C SER A 46 10.45 1.17 3.15
N PRO A 47 11.24 1.51 2.11
CA PRO A 47 12.16 0.57 1.46
C PRO A 47 13.22 -0.06 2.39
N LEU A 48 13.57 0.60 3.49
CA LEU A 48 14.51 0.05 4.48
C LEU A 48 13.93 -1.18 5.20
N ALA A 49 12.62 -1.30 5.30
CA ALA A 49 11.97 -2.48 5.87
C ALA A 49 12.20 -3.75 5.03
N MET A 50 12.56 -3.62 3.74
CA MET A 50 12.90 -4.76 2.88
C MET A 50 14.30 -5.34 3.14
N LEU A 51 15.17 -4.60 3.84
CA LEU A 51 16.58 -4.96 4.06
C LEU A 51 16.84 -5.60 5.43
N ALA A 52 15.85 -5.57 6.33
CA ALA A 52 15.96 -6.07 7.70
C ALA A 52 15.63 -7.56 7.82
#